data_AF-A0A9E2DWK5-F1
#
_entry.id   AF-A0A9E2DWK5-F1
#
_cell.length_a   1.000
_cell.length_b   1.000
_cell.length_c   1.000
_cell.angle_alpha   90.00
_cell.angle_beta   90.00
_cell.angle_gamma   90.00
#
_symmetry.space_group_name_H-M   'P 1'
#
loop_
_entity.id
_entity.type
_entity.pdbx_description
1 polymer ?
#
loop_
_entity_poly.entity_id
_entity_poly.type
_entity_poly.pdbx_seq_one_letter_code
_entity_poly.pdbx_strand_id
1 'polypeptide(L)'
;MMFRNCILILVLHTFFITFTFANAPVDAARELEDFGGTLKAAVMSGAMSQEDAAKAYFIIAERLGLGFNEANSDNKGASKESKKQENQERSFYLHTPSPLNVEALFQPEFLRRDLLTISEDMGLDKTQQIILEAILENYEDSFNTVIVPLQQALQNYGRDATNRWLSDVLGNIAIPDAIDAENSIREQIAEWRVSKNIEEDNEALQEFEERLLTLTRNMDERLDVLRTRVATDISKLENIDITSSDLLEIAKKLRDDREQLRLDCIQSIHVILLEKQRGENDAIYNNAISSQQIQNMLHHGRLSGDSMDLWSALSQVDIPLSEDNAYPGAFNQAKSILKNRVTDIAELFDARLTATINREIAGLELQVKIDLAGGDSPHTDEPINASKFENKIKKETSSSIEVRDGLLILLEESMVGCKTQYDRELLSKYRTASLRQGFPQEMRRRWCEIATDMALKIKNLDATIVEALNVIDNEMTIALISLQNEAISNRIEYENELADSQFEPKKEKNEKQFELRLGMNYDEFGELNRNVEIQIKSMLTIEQFETIPTLIQRDDKSNDEKKSSKAKAKAKE
;
A
#
# COMPACT_ATOMS: atom_id res chain seq x y z
N MET A 1 9.24 32.79 14.20
CA MET A 1 9.61 31.42 14.67
C MET A 1 9.49 30.32 13.58
N MET A 2 9.20 30.64 12.31
CA MET A 2 9.15 29.67 11.19
C MET A 2 10.53 29.39 10.53
N PHE A 3 11.51 30.28 10.67
CA PHE A 3 12.84 30.16 10.04
C PHE A 3 13.75 29.08 10.65
N ARG A 4 13.45 28.58 11.86
CA ARG A 4 14.31 27.61 12.56
C ARG A 4 14.19 26.17 12.05
N ASN A 5 13.08 25.83 11.38
CA ASN A 5 12.88 24.50 10.78
C ASN A 5 13.40 24.41 9.34
N CYS A 6 13.50 25.53 8.61
CA CYS A 6 13.96 25.55 7.21
C CYS A 6 15.46 25.25 7.08
N ILE A 7 16.26 25.67 8.05
CA ILE A 7 17.71 25.49 8.05
C ILE A 7 18.12 24.05 8.41
N LEU A 8 17.32 23.34 9.21
CA LEU A 8 17.64 21.97 9.62
C LEU A 8 17.46 20.96 8.48
N ILE A 9 16.48 21.20 7.60
CA ILE A 9 16.20 20.41 6.39
C ILE A 9 17.32 20.59 5.36
N LEU A 10 17.81 21.82 5.19
CA LEU A 10 18.93 22.16 4.31
C LEU A 10 20.24 21.45 4.70
N VAL A 11 20.49 21.28 6.01
CA VAL A 11 21.71 20.64 6.53
C VAL A 11 21.65 19.11 6.46
N LEU A 12 20.46 18.52 6.71
CA LEU A 12 20.23 17.08 6.54
C LEU A 12 20.34 16.65 5.07
N HIS A 13 19.90 17.48 4.12
CA HIS A 13 20.10 17.21 2.69
C HIS A 13 21.58 17.30 2.28
N THR A 14 22.35 18.28 2.75
CA THR A 14 23.78 18.38 2.41
C THR A 14 24.64 17.21 2.90
N PHE A 15 24.27 16.58 4.03
CA PHE A 15 24.99 15.41 4.57
C PHE A 15 24.57 14.09 3.90
N PHE A 16 23.35 14.02 3.33
CA PHE A 16 22.87 12.88 2.55
C PHE A 16 23.44 12.85 1.13
N ILE A 17 23.65 14.03 0.53
CA ILE A 17 24.20 14.19 -0.83
C ILE A 17 25.65 13.69 -0.93
N THR A 18 26.43 13.74 0.15
CA THR A 18 27.83 13.29 0.14
C THR A 18 28.02 11.79 0.43
N PHE A 19 27.04 11.11 1.05
CA PHE A 19 27.22 9.73 1.55
C PHE A 19 26.74 8.63 0.59
N THR A 20 26.13 8.99 -0.54
CA THR A 20 25.32 8.09 -1.38
C THR A 20 26.00 7.64 -2.67
N PHE A 21 27.24 8.06 -2.90
CA PHE A 21 28.02 7.69 -4.08
C PHE A 21 28.86 6.43 -3.85
N ALA A 22 28.22 5.25 -3.89
CA ALA A 22 28.93 3.98 -3.84
C ALA A 22 28.98 3.22 -5.19
N ASN A 23 28.22 3.61 -6.23
CA ASN A 23 28.24 2.87 -7.52
C ASN A 23 27.91 3.72 -8.78
N ALA A 24 28.08 5.04 -8.73
CA ALA A 24 27.84 5.91 -9.89
C ALA A 24 29.12 6.15 -10.71
N PRO A 25 29.04 6.31 -12.05
CA PRO A 25 30.14 6.87 -12.81
C PRO A 25 30.46 8.29 -12.29
N VAL A 26 31.75 8.58 -12.08
CA VAL A 26 32.25 9.81 -11.41
C VAL A 26 31.70 11.10 -12.05
N ASP A 27 31.41 11.05 -13.36
CA ASP A 27 30.91 12.19 -14.12
C ASP A 27 29.44 12.53 -13.79
N ALA A 28 28.58 11.53 -13.58
CA ALA A 28 27.17 11.73 -13.23
C ALA A 28 26.99 12.30 -11.81
N ALA A 29 27.85 11.88 -10.88
CA ALA A 29 27.84 12.38 -9.50
C ALA A 29 28.21 13.87 -9.43
N ARG A 30 29.27 14.27 -10.15
CA ARG A 30 29.71 15.67 -10.25
C ARG A 30 28.65 16.55 -10.92
N GLU A 31 28.03 16.04 -11.97
CA GLU A 31 26.98 16.73 -12.70
C GLU A 31 25.73 16.99 -11.85
N LEU A 32 25.31 16.02 -11.02
CA LEU A 32 24.21 16.22 -10.07
C LEU A 32 24.57 17.19 -8.95
N GLU A 33 25.81 17.17 -8.46
CA GLU A 33 26.31 18.12 -7.45
C GLU A 33 26.30 19.55 -7.98
N ASP A 34 26.77 19.76 -9.21
CA ASP A 34 26.75 21.05 -9.88
C ASP A 34 25.31 21.55 -10.10
N PHE A 35 24.39 20.67 -10.50
CA PHE A 35 22.97 20.99 -10.68
C PHE A 35 22.30 21.36 -9.35
N GLY A 36 22.54 20.59 -8.28
CA GLY A 36 22.06 20.90 -6.95
C GLY A 36 22.57 22.23 -6.41
N GLY A 37 23.82 22.58 -6.72
CA GLY A 37 24.40 23.89 -6.41
C GLY A 37 23.68 25.04 -7.12
N THR A 38 23.41 24.90 -8.42
CA THR A 38 22.68 25.91 -9.22
C THR A 38 21.24 26.10 -8.76
N LEU A 39 20.51 25.02 -8.47
CA LEU A 39 19.14 25.11 -7.93
C LEU A 39 19.11 25.76 -6.55
N LYS A 40 20.10 25.45 -5.69
CA LYS A 40 20.22 26.05 -4.36
C LYS A 40 20.48 27.55 -4.44
N ALA A 41 21.36 27.98 -5.34
CA ALA A 41 21.60 29.38 -5.61
C ALA A 41 20.32 30.10 -6.07
N ALA A 42 19.52 29.48 -6.95
CA ALA A 42 18.24 30.02 -7.42
C ALA A 42 17.19 30.14 -6.30
N VAL A 43 17.12 29.18 -5.37
CA VAL A 43 16.23 29.29 -4.20
C VAL A 43 16.68 30.40 -3.26
N MET A 44 17.98 30.47 -2.96
CA MET A 44 18.51 31.49 -2.05
C MET A 44 18.44 32.91 -2.63
N SER A 45 18.48 33.06 -3.96
CA SER A 45 18.26 34.36 -4.61
C SER A 45 16.78 34.74 -4.77
N GLY A 46 15.84 33.87 -4.35
CA GLY A 46 14.40 34.08 -4.54
C GLY A 46 13.90 33.88 -5.98
N ALA A 47 14.73 33.31 -6.87
CA ALA A 47 14.41 33.04 -8.27
C ALA A 47 13.51 31.80 -8.46
N MET A 48 13.49 30.89 -7.48
CA MET A 48 12.74 29.63 -7.52
C MET A 48 12.22 29.24 -6.14
N SER A 49 11.10 28.54 -6.08
CA SER A 49 10.60 27.94 -4.84
C SER A 49 11.43 26.72 -4.41
N GLN A 50 11.51 26.45 -3.11
CA GLN A 50 12.21 25.27 -2.60
C GLN A 50 11.57 23.95 -3.07
N GLU A 51 10.24 23.95 -3.26
CA GLU A 51 9.50 22.76 -3.71
C GLU A 51 9.84 22.42 -5.16
N ASP A 52 9.91 23.42 -6.03
CA ASP A 52 10.25 23.23 -7.45
C ASP A 52 11.70 22.82 -7.63
N ALA A 53 12.62 23.41 -6.85
CA ALA A 53 14.02 23.03 -6.84
C ALA A 53 14.21 21.58 -6.39
N ALA A 54 13.52 21.14 -5.33
CA ALA A 54 13.60 19.77 -4.87
C ALA A 54 13.10 18.78 -5.94
N LYS A 55 11.92 19.05 -6.52
CA LYS A 55 11.35 18.21 -7.60
C LYS A 55 12.27 18.14 -8.82
N ALA A 56 12.80 19.27 -9.27
CA ALA A 56 13.73 19.30 -10.39
C ALA A 56 15.01 18.50 -10.11
N TYR A 57 15.58 18.64 -8.91
CA TYR A 57 16.74 17.86 -8.45
C TYR A 57 16.49 16.35 -8.52
N PHE A 58 15.34 15.91 -7.98
CA PHE A 58 15.01 14.48 -7.96
C PHE A 58 14.84 13.88 -9.35
N ILE A 59 14.17 14.59 -10.26
CA ILE A 59 13.95 14.09 -11.62
C ILE A 59 15.27 13.95 -12.38
N ILE A 60 16.22 14.89 -12.20
CA ILE A 60 17.54 14.79 -12.84
C ILE A 60 18.40 13.69 -12.20
N ALA A 61 18.33 13.52 -10.87
CA ALA A 61 19.05 12.45 -10.17
C ALA A 61 18.63 11.06 -10.66
N GLU A 62 17.33 10.83 -10.81
CA GLU A 62 16.78 9.57 -11.33
C GLU A 62 17.26 9.29 -12.76
N ARG A 63 17.27 10.30 -13.62
CA ARG A 63 17.71 10.20 -15.02
C ARG A 63 19.19 9.88 -15.18
N LEU A 64 20.03 10.35 -14.26
CA LEU A 64 21.47 10.05 -14.24
C LEU A 64 21.77 8.62 -13.77
N GLY A 65 20.74 7.78 -13.55
CA GLY A 65 20.89 6.42 -13.06
C GLY A 65 21.37 6.36 -11.61
N LEU A 66 21.30 7.47 -10.89
CA LEU A 66 21.72 7.60 -9.49
C LEU A 66 20.62 7.12 -8.53
N GLY A 67 19.80 6.15 -8.98
CA GLY A 67 18.53 5.76 -8.37
C GLY A 67 18.54 5.82 -6.86
N PHE A 68 17.53 6.50 -6.30
CA PHE A 68 17.34 6.61 -4.86
C PHE A 68 16.13 5.82 -4.40
N ASN A 69 16.39 4.89 -3.47
CA ASN A 69 15.38 4.41 -2.54
C ASN A 69 14.81 5.61 -1.80
N GLU A 70 13.51 5.85 -2.01
CA GLU A 70 12.60 6.73 -1.28
C GLU A 70 13.20 7.49 -0.08
N ALA A 71 13.62 8.72 -0.34
CA ALA A 71 13.83 9.73 0.68
C ALA A 71 12.49 10.34 1.15
N ASN A 72 11.54 9.46 1.47
CA ASN A 72 10.44 9.72 2.43
C ASN A 72 10.40 8.64 3.53
N SER A 73 11.43 7.81 3.66
CA SER A 73 11.61 6.89 4.78
C SER A 73 12.41 7.53 5.91
N ASP A 74 11.84 8.56 6.54
CA ASP A 74 12.20 8.89 7.94
C ASP A 74 11.62 7.78 8.85
N ASN A 75 12.25 6.61 8.82
CA ASN A 75 12.53 5.74 9.96
C ASN A 75 13.24 4.47 9.48
N LYS A 76 14.54 4.38 9.78
CA LYS A 76 15.37 3.19 9.60
C LYS A 76 14.80 2.03 10.44
N GLY A 77 14.32 0.99 9.76
CA GLY A 77 13.90 -0.25 10.42
C GLY A 77 13.47 -1.41 9.53
N ALA A 78 13.53 -1.37 8.20
CA ALA A 78 12.92 -2.43 7.39
C ALA A 78 13.91 -3.07 6.39
N SER A 79 14.54 -4.18 6.78
CA SER A 79 15.04 -5.16 5.79
C SER A 79 14.47 -6.57 5.94
N LYS A 80 13.48 -6.76 6.83
CA LYS A 80 12.60 -7.95 6.86
C LYS A 80 11.11 -7.63 7.05
N GLU A 81 10.76 -6.38 7.35
CA GLU A 81 9.38 -5.93 7.52
C GLU A 81 8.72 -5.44 6.22
N SER A 82 9.47 -5.20 5.14
CA SER A 82 8.95 -4.61 3.90
C SER A 82 7.82 -5.43 3.25
N LYS A 83 7.87 -6.77 3.30
CA LYS A 83 6.76 -7.61 2.82
C LYS A 83 5.52 -7.61 3.73
N LYS A 84 5.68 -7.34 5.03
CA LYS A 84 4.56 -7.20 5.97
C LYS A 84 3.98 -5.79 5.94
N GLN A 85 4.81 -4.78 5.68
CA GLN A 85 4.39 -3.40 5.51
C GLN A 85 3.66 -3.17 4.19
N GLU A 86 4.05 -3.80 3.09
CA GLU A 86 3.30 -3.68 1.82
C GLU A 86 1.84 -4.16 1.95
N ASN A 87 1.61 -5.26 2.67
CA ASN A 87 0.25 -5.75 2.95
C ASN A 87 -0.49 -4.86 3.97
N GLN A 88 0.22 -4.15 4.84
CA GLN A 88 -0.39 -3.16 5.74
C GLN A 88 -0.73 -1.88 4.97
N GLU A 89 0.18 -1.31 4.17
CA GLU A 89 -0.03 -0.08 3.40
C GLU A 89 -1.14 -0.22 2.35
N ARG A 90 -1.32 -1.41 1.76
CA ARG A 90 -2.46 -1.69 0.86
C ARG A 90 -3.82 -1.67 1.58
N SER A 91 -3.89 -1.96 2.88
CA SER A 91 -5.15 -2.08 3.64
C SER A 91 -5.64 -0.81 4.35
N PHE A 92 -4.87 0.29 4.36
CA PHE A 92 -5.19 1.44 5.24
C PHE A 92 -5.60 2.73 4.54
N TYR A 93 -5.61 2.78 3.20
CA TYR A 93 -5.89 4.02 2.50
C TYR A 93 -6.83 3.85 1.31
N LEU A 94 -8.10 4.22 1.52
CA LEU A 94 -9.04 4.58 0.43
C LEU A 94 -8.60 5.90 -0.24
N HIS A 95 -7.35 5.98 -0.71
CA HIS A 95 -6.88 7.10 -1.52
C HIS A 95 -7.53 7.05 -2.91
N THR A 96 -7.85 8.23 -3.44
CA THR A 96 -8.21 8.39 -4.85
C THR A 96 -7.02 7.93 -5.69
N PRO A 97 -7.14 6.87 -6.50
CA PRO A 97 -6.04 6.40 -7.33
C PRO A 97 -5.61 7.47 -8.34
N SER A 98 -4.33 7.45 -8.72
CA SER A 98 -3.85 8.30 -9.81
C SER A 98 -4.61 7.97 -11.11
N PRO A 99 -4.98 8.97 -11.94
CA PRO A 99 -5.56 8.74 -13.26
C PRO A 99 -4.70 7.87 -14.19
N LEU A 100 -3.38 7.85 -13.96
CA LEU A 100 -2.40 7.05 -14.71
C LEU A 100 -2.13 5.66 -14.10
N ASN A 101 -2.74 5.32 -12.96
CA ASN A 101 -2.59 3.99 -12.39
C ASN A 101 -3.46 2.99 -13.17
N VAL A 102 -2.78 2.07 -13.86
CA VAL A 102 -3.35 0.99 -14.70
C VAL A 102 -2.85 -0.41 -14.27
N GLU A 103 -2.57 -0.61 -12.99
CA GLU A 103 -1.98 -1.85 -12.48
C GLU A 103 -2.80 -3.12 -12.79
N ALA A 104 -4.14 -3.05 -12.73
CA ALA A 104 -5.00 -4.20 -12.99
C ALA A 104 -4.97 -4.64 -14.45
N LEU A 105 -4.79 -3.70 -15.39
CA LEU A 105 -4.60 -4.02 -16.81
C LEU A 105 -3.33 -4.85 -17.09
N PHE A 106 -2.31 -4.75 -16.24
CA PHE A 106 -1.05 -5.50 -16.39
C PHE A 106 -1.04 -6.84 -15.66
N GLN A 107 -2.14 -7.23 -15.03
CA GLN A 107 -2.20 -8.44 -14.23
C GLN A 107 -2.92 -9.56 -14.99
N PRO A 108 -2.22 -10.66 -15.31
CA PRO A 108 -2.82 -11.84 -15.91
C PRO A 108 -3.67 -12.60 -14.89
N GLU A 109 -4.74 -13.22 -15.36
CA GLU A 109 -5.63 -14.06 -14.52
C GLU A 109 -5.06 -15.45 -14.23
N PHE A 110 -4.19 -15.96 -15.12
CA PHE A 110 -3.57 -17.27 -15.02
C PHE A 110 -2.05 -17.17 -15.15
N LEU A 111 -1.33 -17.94 -14.36
CA LEU A 111 0.13 -17.98 -14.37
C LEU A 111 0.61 -19.43 -14.42
N ARG A 112 1.81 -19.68 -14.96
CA ARG A 112 2.42 -21.03 -14.94
C ARG A 112 2.51 -21.65 -13.54
N ARG A 113 2.66 -20.83 -12.49
CA ARG A 113 2.70 -21.29 -11.09
C ARG A 113 1.39 -21.97 -10.65
N ASP A 114 0.29 -21.67 -11.33
CA ASP A 114 -1.07 -22.14 -11.01
C ASP A 114 -1.31 -23.57 -11.49
N LEU A 115 -0.36 -24.12 -12.27
CA LEU A 115 -0.40 -25.49 -12.81
C LEU A 115 -0.69 -26.54 -11.74
N LEU A 116 0.01 -26.49 -10.61
CA LEU A 116 -0.12 -27.48 -9.55
C LEU A 116 -1.54 -27.46 -8.96
N THR A 117 -2.02 -26.29 -8.55
CA THR A 117 -3.35 -26.10 -7.96
C THR A 117 -4.45 -26.57 -8.90
N ILE A 118 -4.46 -26.10 -10.15
CA ILE A 118 -5.49 -26.49 -11.14
C ILE A 118 -5.43 -28.00 -11.40
N SER A 119 -4.22 -28.56 -11.50
CA SER A 119 -4.07 -29.99 -11.78
C SER A 119 -4.55 -30.89 -10.64
N GLU A 120 -4.34 -30.47 -9.39
CA GLU A 120 -4.79 -31.19 -8.20
C GLU A 120 -6.31 -31.10 -8.07
N ASP A 121 -6.89 -29.91 -8.26
CA ASP A 121 -8.34 -29.69 -8.16
C ASP A 121 -9.13 -30.44 -9.25
N MET A 122 -8.56 -30.54 -10.46
CA MET A 122 -9.16 -31.26 -11.58
C MET A 122 -8.81 -32.77 -11.59
N GLY A 123 -7.87 -33.23 -10.76
CA GLY A 123 -7.43 -34.62 -10.75
C GLY A 123 -6.75 -35.07 -12.05
N LEU A 124 -5.94 -34.19 -12.65
CA LEU A 124 -5.31 -34.44 -13.96
C LEU A 124 -4.19 -35.48 -13.88
N ASP A 125 -4.08 -36.33 -14.91
CA ASP A 125 -2.93 -37.20 -15.07
C ASP A 125 -1.67 -36.45 -15.58
N LYS A 126 -0.50 -37.11 -15.55
CA LYS A 126 0.77 -36.49 -15.98
C LYS A 126 0.77 -35.99 -17.43
N THR A 127 0.00 -36.62 -18.31
CA THR A 127 -0.08 -36.21 -19.72
C THR A 127 -0.94 -34.96 -19.85
N GLN A 128 -2.07 -34.93 -19.14
CA GLN A 128 -2.96 -33.78 -19.04
C GLN A 128 -2.28 -32.59 -18.36
N GLN A 129 -1.44 -32.82 -17.35
CA GLN A 129 -0.60 -31.78 -16.73
C GLN A 129 0.35 -31.12 -17.73
N ILE A 130 1.04 -31.89 -18.58
CA ILE A 130 1.93 -31.34 -19.63
C ILE A 130 1.14 -30.48 -20.62
N ILE A 131 -0.08 -30.89 -20.95
CA ILE A 131 -0.95 -30.13 -21.84
C ILE A 131 -1.40 -28.83 -21.17
N LEU A 132 -1.82 -28.88 -19.90
CA LEU A 132 -2.18 -27.69 -19.12
C LEU A 132 -1.01 -26.71 -19.01
N GLU A 133 0.21 -27.21 -18.76
CA GLU A 133 1.42 -26.40 -18.72
C GLU A 133 1.63 -25.64 -20.04
N ALA A 134 1.49 -26.32 -21.19
CA ALA A 134 1.61 -25.69 -22.50
C ALA A 134 0.52 -24.64 -22.77
N ILE A 135 -0.71 -24.85 -22.29
CA ILE A 135 -1.81 -23.88 -22.41
C ILE A 135 -1.50 -22.63 -21.57
N LEU A 136 -1.08 -22.81 -20.31
CA LEU A 136 -0.72 -21.71 -19.41
C LEU A 136 0.50 -20.93 -19.91
N GLU A 137 1.51 -21.62 -20.42
CA GLU A 137 2.69 -21.01 -21.06
C GLU A 137 2.30 -20.15 -22.26
N ASN A 138 1.47 -20.68 -23.17
CA ASN A 138 1.02 -19.93 -24.34
C ASN A 138 0.16 -18.70 -23.95
N TYR A 139 -0.70 -18.83 -22.94
CA TYR A 139 -1.47 -17.71 -22.40
C TYR A 139 -0.56 -16.63 -21.82
N GLU A 140 0.40 -17.01 -20.97
CA GLU A 140 1.33 -16.06 -20.32
C GLU A 140 2.20 -15.33 -21.36
N ASP A 141 2.72 -16.05 -22.36
CA ASP A 141 3.52 -15.46 -23.44
C ASP A 141 2.70 -14.51 -24.32
N SER A 142 1.45 -14.88 -24.62
CA SER A 142 0.52 -14.03 -25.36
C SER A 142 0.16 -12.77 -24.57
N PHE A 143 -0.11 -12.92 -23.27
CA PHE A 143 -0.41 -11.81 -22.36
C PHE A 143 0.77 -10.84 -22.28
N ASN A 144 1.98 -11.37 -22.06
CA ASN A 144 3.21 -10.58 -22.03
C ASN A 144 3.47 -9.83 -23.35
N THR A 145 3.01 -10.35 -24.47
CA THR A 145 3.13 -9.67 -25.78
C THR A 145 2.14 -8.50 -25.89
N VAL A 146 0.89 -8.66 -25.44
CA VAL A 146 -0.15 -7.63 -25.59
C VAL A 146 -0.01 -6.46 -24.62
N ILE A 147 0.65 -6.65 -23.46
CA ILE A 147 0.86 -5.56 -22.48
C ILE A 147 1.98 -4.58 -22.87
N VAL A 148 2.97 -5.02 -23.66
CA VAL A 148 4.18 -4.25 -24.00
C VAL A 148 3.87 -2.86 -24.60
N PRO A 149 2.93 -2.72 -25.56
CA PRO A 149 2.59 -1.42 -26.12
C PRO A 149 2.14 -0.39 -25.08
N LEU A 150 1.30 -0.80 -24.10
CA LEU A 150 0.83 0.12 -23.06
C LEU A 150 1.94 0.48 -22.08
N GLN A 151 2.78 -0.48 -21.70
CA GLN A 151 3.94 -0.23 -20.82
C GLN A 151 4.90 0.79 -21.44
N GLN A 152 5.27 0.59 -22.71
CA GLN A 152 6.13 1.51 -23.44
C GLN A 152 5.46 2.89 -23.59
N ALA A 153 4.16 2.90 -23.88
CA ALA A 153 3.41 4.13 -24.04
C ALA A 153 3.35 4.96 -22.75
N LEU A 154 3.09 4.34 -21.60
CA LEU A 154 3.10 5.03 -20.30
C LEU A 154 4.47 5.56 -19.91
N GLN A 155 5.53 4.77 -20.17
CA GLN A 155 6.90 5.21 -19.91
C GLN A 155 7.27 6.43 -20.75
N ASN A 156 6.93 6.41 -22.04
CA ASN A 156 7.17 7.53 -22.95
C ASN A 156 6.33 8.74 -22.55
N TYR A 157 5.03 8.58 -22.31
CA TYR A 157 4.15 9.66 -21.86
C TYR A 157 4.62 10.29 -20.54
N GLY A 158 4.98 9.48 -19.53
CA GLY A 158 5.51 9.97 -18.27
C GLY A 158 6.84 10.72 -18.44
N ARG A 159 7.71 10.23 -19.32
CA ARG A 159 8.97 10.91 -19.69
C ARG A 159 8.69 12.23 -20.39
N ASP A 160 7.75 12.29 -21.31
CA ASP A 160 7.41 13.50 -22.06
C ASP A 160 6.75 14.55 -21.16
N ALA A 161 5.81 14.13 -20.30
CA ALA A 161 5.16 14.99 -19.32
C ALA A 161 6.17 15.59 -18.33
N THR A 162 7.09 14.76 -17.79
CA THR A 162 8.16 15.25 -16.91
C THR A 162 9.12 16.19 -17.62
N ASN A 163 9.39 15.98 -18.92
CA ASN A 163 10.22 16.88 -19.72
C ASN A 163 9.56 18.22 -20.01
N ARG A 164 8.27 18.24 -20.38
CA ARG A 164 7.52 19.47 -20.57
C ARG A 164 7.45 20.28 -19.26
N TRP A 165 7.18 19.61 -18.15
CA TRP A 165 7.19 20.24 -16.83
C TRP A 165 8.57 20.81 -16.47
N LEU A 166 9.66 20.04 -16.67
CA LEU A 166 11.01 20.53 -16.44
C LEU A 166 11.35 21.73 -17.33
N SER A 167 10.97 21.69 -18.61
CA SER A 167 11.19 22.80 -19.53
C SER A 167 10.45 24.06 -19.11
N ASP A 168 9.20 23.92 -18.65
CA ASP A 168 8.39 25.04 -18.16
C ASP A 168 8.97 25.61 -16.86
N VAL A 169 9.29 24.76 -15.88
CA VAL A 169 9.90 25.18 -14.61
C VAL A 169 11.24 25.87 -14.85
N LEU A 170 12.11 25.31 -15.70
CA LEU A 170 13.39 25.91 -16.03
C LEU A 170 13.23 27.18 -16.87
N GLY A 171 12.24 27.26 -17.74
CA GLY A 171 11.92 28.43 -18.56
C GLY A 171 11.39 29.61 -17.73
N ASN A 172 10.59 29.31 -16.69
CA ASN A 172 9.94 30.29 -15.82
C ASN A 172 10.81 30.79 -14.66
N ILE A 173 12.06 30.32 -14.54
CA ILE A 173 13.01 30.87 -13.56
C ILE A 173 13.30 32.32 -13.94
N ALA A 174 12.76 33.26 -13.17
CA ALA A 174 13.15 34.66 -13.26
C ALA A 174 14.61 34.77 -12.84
N ILE A 175 15.46 35.36 -13.67
CA ILE A 175 16.85 35.64 -13.30
C ILE A 175 16.85 37.00 -12.58
N PRO A 176 16.94 37.04 -11.24
CA PRO A 176 17.05 38.31 -10.52
C PRO A 176 18.33 39.05 -10.92
N ASP A 177 18.31 40.37 -10.80
CA ASP A 177 19.51 41.19 -10.99
C ASP A 177 20.64 40.64 -10.10
N ALA A 178 21.80 40.37 -10.72
CA ALA A 178 22.90 39.65 -10.07
C ALA A 178 23.32 40.28 -8.73
N ILE A 179 23.23 41.60 -8.63
CA ILE A 179 23.56 42.35 -7.42
C ILE A 179 22.56 42.06 -6.29
N ASP A 180 21.26 42.03 -6.59
CA ASP A 180 20.20 41.78 -5.61
C ASP A 180 20.21 40.32 -5.15
N ALA A 181 20.48 39.40 -6.09
CA ALA A 181 20.66 37.98 -5.81
C ALA A 181 21.86 37.72 -4.88
N GLU A 182 23.01 38.33 -5.15
CA GLU A 182 24.19 38.23 -4.29
C GLU A 182 23.93 38.79 -2.88
N ASN A 183 23.23 39.92 -2.79
CA ASN A 183 22.87 40.53 -1.50
C ASN A 183 21.94 39.61 -0.69
N SER A 184 20.95 39.00 -1.33
CA SER A 184 20.03 38.06 -0.68
C SER A 184 20.74 36.82 -0.15
N ILE A 185 21.69 36.27 -0.92
CA ILE A 185 22.50 35.12 -0.50
C ILE A 185 23.37 35.49 0.72
N ARG A 186 24.04 36.65 0.67
CA ARG A 186 24.87 37.15 1.78
C ARG A 186 24.03 37.37 3.05
N GLU A 187 22.83 37.92 2.92
CA GLU A 187 21.90 38.13 4.02
C GLU A 187 21.47 36.80 4.66
N GLN A 188 21.03 35.83 3.85
CA GLN A 188 20.63 34.51 4.34
C GLN A 188 21.80 33.73 4.99
N ILE A 189 23.01 33.86 4.46
CA ILE A 189 24.20 33.24 5.06
C ILE A 189 24.58 33.93 6.38
N ALA A 190 24.45 35.26 6.46
CA ALA A 190 24.67 36.01 7.70
C ALA A 190 23.65 35.62 8.78
N GLU A 191 22.37 35.52 8.43
CA GLU A 191 21.33 35.00 9.34
C GLU A 191 21.64 33.55 9.78
N TRP A 192 22.12 32.72 8.87
CA TRP A 192 22.51 31.35 9.16
C TRP A 192 23.65 31.28 10.18
N ARG A 193 24.71 32.08 10.00
CA ARG A 193 25.85 32.21 10.93
C ARG A 193 25.37 32.50 12.35
N VAL A 194 24.51 33.52 12.49
CA VAL A 194 23.94 33.94 13.78
C VAL A 194 23.08 32.84 14.39
N SER A 195 22.27 32.16 13.59
CA SER A 195 21.37 31.11 14.09
C SER A 195 22.08 29.84 14.60
N LYS A 196 23.29 29.56 14.09
CA LYS A 196 24.08 28.36 14.37
C LYS A 196 25.29 28.60 15.27
N ASN A 197 25.53 29.85 15.70
CA ASN A 197 26.67 30.21 16.55
C ASN A 197 28.02 29.83 15.90
N ILE A 198 28.13 29.99 14.58
CA ILE A 198 29.34 29.69 13.81
C ILE A 198 30.28 30.91 13.87
N GLU A 199 31.58 30.67 14.08
CA GLU A 199 32.61 31.72 14.09
C GLU A 199 32.71 32.43 12.73
N GLU A 200 33.00 33.74 12.73
CA GLU A 200 33.07 34.58 11.51
C GLU A 200 34.13 34.10 10.50
N ASP A 201 35.20 33.47 11.00
CA ASP A 201 36.35 33.00 10.21
C ASP A 201 36.25 31.53 9.80
N ASN A 202 35.04 30.95 9.75
CA ASN A 202 34.87 29.57 9.30
C ASN A 202 35.15 29.45 7.79
N GLU A 203 36.36 28.97 7.45
CA GLU A 203 36.84 28.80 6.07
C GLU A 203 35.86 28.00 5.19
N ALA A 204 35.28 26.91 5.71
CA ALA A 204 34.35 26.07 4.95
C ALA A 204 33.04 26.79 4.59
N LEU A 205 32.59 27.71 5.44
CA LEU A 205 31.42 28.52 5.16
C LEU A 205 31.72 29.67 4.19
N GLN A 206 32.91 30.26 4.28
CA GLN A 206 33.36 31.28 3.33
C GLN A 206 33.54 30.68 1.94
N GLU A 207 34.16 29.51 1.84
CA GLU A 207 34.28 28.74 0.58
C GLU A 207 32.89 28.38 0.02
N PHE A 208 31.95 27.98 0.89
CA PHE A 208 30.58 27.69 0.50
C PHE A 208 29.82 28.94 0.00
N GLU A 209 29.97 30.08 0.67
CA GLU A 209 29.41 31.37 0.24
C GLU A 209 29.99 31.81 -1.11
N GLU A 210 31.31 31.74 -1.27
CA GLU A 210 31.98 32.10 -2.52
C GLU A 210 31.57 31.17 -3.67
N ARG A 211 31.41 29.87 -3.40
CA ARG A 211 30.88 28.90 -4.36
C ARG A 211 29.46 29.27 -4.79
N LEU A 212 28.57 29.62 -3.86
CA LEU A 212 27.20 30.05 -4.19
C LEU A 212 27.19 31.35 -5.00
N LEU A 213 27.96 32.36 -4.61
CA LEU A 213 28.06 33.62 -5.35
C LEU A 213 28.59 33.40 -6.77
N THR A 214 29.57 32.51 -6.94
CA THR A 214 30.09 32.12 -8.26
C THR A 214 29.03 31.40 -9.09
N LEU A 215 28.24 30.52 -8.46
CA LEU A 215 27.13 29.82 -9.12
C LEU A 215 26.02 30.78 -9.53
N THR A 216 25.69 31.79 -8.71
CA THR A 216 24.70 32.83 -9.02
C THR A 216 25.16 33.72 -10.18
N ARG A 217 26.43 34.11 -10.21
CA ARG A 217 27.01 34.91 -11.31
C ARG A 217 26.94 34.19 -12.65
N ASN A 218 27.15 32.87 -12.64
CA ASN A 218 27.11 32.03 -13.83
C ASN A 218 25.76 31.29 -14.00
N MET A 219 24.73 31.72 -13.27
CA MET A 219 23.45 31.00 -13.21
C MET A 219 22.74 31.03 -14.56
N ASP A 220 22.79 32.15 -15.27
CA ASP A 220 22.18 32.29 -16.61
C ASP A 220 22.81 31.29 -17.60
N GLU A 221 24.14 31.28 -17.72
CA GLU A 221 24.88 30.34 -18.58
C GLU A 221 24.63 28.87 -18.19
N ARG A 222 24.60 28.56 -16.88
CA ARG A 222 24.34 27.19 -16.41
C ARG A 222 22.90 26.76 -16.66
N LEU A 223 21.92 27.62 -16.41
CA LEU A 223 20.52 27.36 -16.70
C LEU A 223 20.28 27.25 -18.22
N ASP A 224 20.99 28.01 -19.04
CA ASP A 224 20.90 27.93 -20.50
C ASP A 224 21.47 26.62 -21.05
N VAL A 225 22.62 26.16 -20.54
CA VAL A 225 23.16 24.82 -20.84
C VAL A 225 22.17 23.72 -20.43
N LEU A 226 21.53 23.86 -19.27
CA LEU A 226 20.51 22.92 -18.78
C LEU A 226 19.24 22.94 -19.64
N ARG A 227 18.72 24.12 -19.98
CA ARG A 227 17.58 24.30 -20.89
C ARG A 227 17.88 23.70 -22.26
N THR A 228 19.08 23.94 -22.80
CA THR A 228 19.54 23.37 -24.08
C THR A 228 19.61 21.85 -24.01
N ARG A 229 20.08 21.28 -22.89
CA ARG A 229 20.09 19.83 -22.69
C ARG A 229 18.69 19.25 -22.59
N VAL A 230 17.82 19.85 -21.78
CA VAL A 230 16.42 19.43 -21.65
C VAL A 230 15.71 19.53 -23.00
N ALA A 231 15.95 20.58 -23.79
CA ALA A 231 15.45 20.73 -25.15
C ALA A 231 16.04 19.69 -26.13
N THR A 232 17.33 19.35 -25.99
CA THR A 232 17.97 18.27 -26.76
C THR A 232 17.38 16.91 -26.42
N ASP A 233 17.02 16.68 -25.16
CA ASP A 233 16.36 15.46 -24.75
C ASP A 233 14.91 15.43 -25.20
N ILE A 234 14.18 16.56 -25.14
CA ILE A 234 12.83 16.72 -25.73
C ILE A 234 12.86 16.40 -27.23
N SER A 235 13.80 16.96 -27.99
CA SER A 235 13.90 16.71 -29.44
C SER A 235 14.29 15.27 -29.80
N LYS A 236 14.95 14.53 -28.91
CA LYS A 236 15.13 13.07 -29.10
C LYS A 236 13.84 12.28 -28.90
N LEU A 237 12.87 12.85 -28.19
CA LEU A 237 11.56 12.24 -27.88
C LEU A 237 10.52 12.50 -28.95
N GLU A 238 10.64 13.61 -29.68
CA GLU A 238 9.75 13.99 -30.80
C GLU A 238 9.58 12.91 -31.88
N ASN A 239 10.40 11.85 -31.89
CA ASN A 239 10.23 10.71 -32.81
C ASN A 239 9.19 9.67 -32.35
N ILE A 240 8.61 9.78 -31.15
CA ILE A 240 7.51 8.92 -30.67
C ILE A 240 6.56 9.76 -29.79
N ASP A 241 5.85 10.74 -30.38
CA ASP A 241 4.81 11.49 -29.65
C ASP A 241 3.66 10.55 -29.24
N ILE A 242 3.59 10.21 -27.95
CA ILE A 242 2.47 9.43 -27.38
C ILE A 242 1.60 10.37 -26.56
N THR A 243 0.35 10.53 -26.99
CA THR A 243 -0.63 11.37 -26.30
C THR A 243 -1.42 10.57 -25.26
N SER A 244 -2.06 11.27 -24.32
CA SER A 244 -3.04 10.67 -23.40
C SER A 244 -4.18 9.94 -24.12
N SER A 245 -4.53 10.38 -25.34
CA SER A 245 -5.56 9.72 -26.16
C SER A 245 -5.06 8.38 -26.70
N ASP A 246 -3.79 8.30 -27.09
CA ASP A 246 -3.15 7.05 -27.51
C ASP A 246 -3.08 6.06 -26.35
N LEU A 247 -2.73 6.53 -25.14
CA LEU A 247 -2.79 5.71 -23.92
C LEU A 247 -4.17 5.09 -23.71
N LEU A 248 -5.23 5.90 -23.85
CA LEU A 248 -6.60 5.45 -23.68
C LEU A 248 -7.01 4.43 -24.75
N GLU A 249 -6.62 4.63 -26.00
CA GLU A 249 -6.92 3.69 -27.09
C GLU A 249 -6.21 2.35 -26.88
N ILE A 250 -4.91 2.38 -26.57
CA ILE A 250 -4.12 1.19 -26.29
C ILE A 250 -4.69 0.45 -25.07
N ALA A 251 -5.06 1.15 -24.00
CA ALA A 251 -5.63 0.53 -22.80
C ALA A 251 -6.99 -0.12 -23.05
N LYS A 252 -7.86 0.50 -23.86
CA LYS A 252 -9.14 -0.11 -24.27
C LYS A 252 -8.93 -1.37 -25.09
N LYS A 253 -7.99 -1.32 -26.03
CA LYS A 253 -7.60 -2.50 -26.82
C LYS A 253 -7.05 -3.60 -25.93
N LEU A 254 -6.14 -3.28 -25.01
CA LEU A 254 -5.58 -4.25 -24.06
C LEU A 254 -6.65 -4.92 -23.19
N ARG A 255 -7.65 -4.16 -22.71
CA ARG A 255 -8.80 -4.72 -21.99
C ARG A 255 -9.51 -5.78 -22.82
N ASP A 256 -9.79 -5.48 -24.09
CA ASP A 256 -10.53 -6.38 -24.97
C ASP A 256 -9.68 -7.62 -25.34
N ASP A 257 -8.39 -7.41 -25.65
CA ASP A 257 -7.42 -8.49 -25.93
C ASP A 257 -7.25 -9.41 -24.70
N ARG A 258 -7.20 -8.85 -23.49
CA ARG A 258 -7.10 -9.59 -22.22
C ARG A 258 -8.31 -10.49 -21.99
N GLU A 259 -9.53 -9.98 -22.17
CA GLU A 259 -10.73 -10.80 -22.01
C GLU A 259 -10.78 -11.92 -23.05
N GLN A 260 -10.36 -11.64 -24.29
CA GLN A 260 -10.28 -12.65 -25.33
C GLN A 260 -9.28 -13.76 -24.98
N LEU A 261 -8.06 -13.40 -24.55
CA LEU A 261 -7.05 -14.35 -24.10
C LEU A 261 -7.52 -15.19 -22.91
N ARG A 262 -8.24 -14.57 -21.96
CA ARG A 262 -8.84 -15.25 -20.81
C ARG A 262 -9.84 -16.31 -21.27
N LEU A 263 -10.78 -15.93 -22.15
CA LEU A 263 -11.79 -16.83 -22.68
C LEU A 263 -11.18 -17.96 -23.50
N ASP A 264 -10.17 -17.67 -24.33
CA ASP A 264 -9.47 -18.66 -25.15
C ASP A 264 -8.69 -19.68 -24.28
N CYS A 265 -8.06 -19.21 -23.20
CA CYS A 265 -7.39 -20.08 -22.22
C CYS A 265 -8.39 -21.02 -21.54
N ILE A 266 -9.46 -20.47 -20.96
CA ILE A 266 -10.55 -21.23 -20.31
C ILE A 266 -11.13 -22.26 -21.29
N GLN A 267 -11.47 -21.85 -22.52
CA GLN A 267 -11.99 -22.78 -23.53
C GLN A 267 -10.98 -23.86 -23.92
N SER A 268 -9.70 -23.53 -24.03
CA SER A 268 -8.64 -24.50 -24.34
C SER A 268 -8.49 -25.55 -23.24
N ILE A 269 -8.51 -25.13 -21.97
CA ILE A 269 -8.48 -26.04 -20.83
C ILE A 269 -9.70 -26.98 -20.87
N HIS A 270 -10.90 -26.43 -21.10
CA HIS A 270 -12.14 -27.21 -21.17
C HIS A 270 -12.13 -28.23 -22.31
N VAL A 271 -11.87 -27.79 -23.53
CA VAL A 271 -11.93 -28.63 -24.73
C VAL A 271 -10.86 -29.71 -24.72
N ILE A 272 -9.63 -29.38 -24.36
CA ILE A 272 -8.50 -30.31 -24.52
C ILE A 272 -8.43 -31.31 -23.35
N LEU A 273 -8.79 -30.91 -22.13
CA LEU A 273 -8.60 -31.76 -20.95
C LEU A 273 -9.83 -32.62 -20.61
N LEU A 274 -11.05 -32.23 -21.01
CA LEU A 274 -12.30 -32.86 -20.55
C LEU A 274 -13.14 -33.52 -21.67
N GLU A 275 -12.64 -33.54 -22.90
CA GLU A 275 -13.39 -33.99 -24.09
C GLU A 275 -13.99 -35.41 -23.99
N LYS A 276 -13.46 -36.29 -23.11
CA LYS A 276 -13.85 -37.71 -23.03
C LYS A 276 -14.91 -38.07 -21.99
N GLN A 277 -15.35 -37.14 -21.13
CA GLN A 277 -16.26 -37.46 -20.01
C GLN A 277 -17.13 -36.24 -19.64
N ARG A 278 -18.25 -36.02 -20.35
CA ARG A 278 -19.16 -34.88 -20.10
C ARG A 278 -20.12 -35.15 -18.94
N GLY A 279 -20.39 -34.12 -18.12
CA GLY A 279 -21.32 -34.17 -16.97
C GLY A 279 -20.67 -33.77 -15.65
N GLU A 280 -20.15 -34.74 -14.88
CA GLU A 280 -19.52 -34.50 -13.57
C GLU A 280 -18.23 -33.67 -13.66
N ASN A 281 -17.51 -33.76 -14.79
CA ASN A 281 -16.26 -33.03 -15.00
C ASN A 281 -16.45 -31.52 -15.25
N ASP A 282 -17.64 -31.07 -15.69
CA ASP A 282 -17.89 -29.64 -15.93
C ASP A 282 -17.97 -28.88 -14.59
N ALA A 283 -18.54 -29.48 -13.55
CA ALA A 283 -18.58 -28.90 -12.21
C ALA A 283 -17.20 -28.88 -11.55
N ILE A 284 -16.41 -29.94 -11.73
CA ILE A 284 -15.03 -30.03 -11.24
C ILE A 284 -14.17 -28.95 -11.91
N TYR A 285 -14.31 -28.81 -13.23
CA TYR A 285 -13.65 -27.78 -14.02
C TYR A 285 -14.01 -26.37 -13.56
N ASN A 286 -15.30 -26.04 -13.49
CA ASN A 286 -15.74 -24.72 -13.08
C ASN A 286 -15.25 -24.37 -11.68
N ASN A 287 -15.24 -25.34 -10.76
CA ASN A 287 -14.71 -25.14 -9.41
C ASN A 287 -13.20 -24.91 -9.41
N ALA A 288 -12.42 -25.66 -10.20
CA ALA A 288 -10.96 -25.48 -10.27
C ALA A 288 -10.58 -24.10 -10.83
N ILE A 289 -11.24 -23.67 -11.91
CA ILE A 289 -11.03 -22.33 -12.47
C ILE A 289 -11.46 -21.25 -11.49
N SER A 290 -12.64 -21.38 -10.88
CA SER A 290 -13.16 -20.42 -9.90
C SER A 290 -12.27 -20.32 -8.66
N SER A 291 -11.74 -21.44 -8.16
CA SER A 291 -10.81 -21.45 -7.01
C SER A 291 -9.51 -20.74 -7.35
N GLN A 292 -8.99 -20.96 -8.56
CA GLN A 292 -7.78 -20.29 -9.02
C GLN A 292 -7.98 -18.79 -9.17
N GLN A 293 -9.12 -18.38 -9.73
CA GLN A 293 -9.53 -16.99 -9.84
C GLN A 293 -9.57 -16.30 -8.47
N ILE A 294 -10.18 -16.94 -7.47
CA ILE A 294 -10.21 -16.41 -6.10
C ILE A 294 -8.78 -16.24 -5.56
N GLN A 295 -7.95 -17.28 -5.63
CA GLN A 295 -6.56 -17.21 -5.14
C GLN A 295 -5.76 -16.08 -5.77
N ASN A 296 -5.87 -15.94 -7.10
CA ASN A 296 -5.21 -14.87 -7.81
C ASN A 296 -5.79 -13.51 -7.47
N MET A 297 -7.07 -13.36 -7.13
CA MET A 297 -7.67 -12.05 -6.87
C MET A 297 -7.65 -11.59 -5.41
N LEU A 298 -7.37 -12.46 -4.44
CA LEU A 298 -7.34 -12.11 -3.00
C LEU A 298 -6.37 -10.97 -2.67
N HIS A 299 -5.24 -10.86 -3.37
CA HIS A 299 -4.24 -9.83 -3.13
C HIS A 299 -4.63 -8.41 -3.63
N HIS A 300 -5.76 -8.28 -4.32
CA HIS A 300 -6.35 -6.99 -4.71
C HIS A 300 -7.30 -6.42 -3.66
N GLY A 301 -7.38 -7.05 -2.49
CA GLY A 301 -8.18 -6.54 -1.39
C GLY A 301 -7.79 -5.11 -0.99
N ARG A 302 -8.79 -4.24 -0.85
CA ARG A 302 -8.64 -2.83 -0.47
C ARG A 302 -9.24 -2.53 0.90
N LEU A 303 -10.20 -3.34 1.31
CA LEU A 303 -10.94 -3.21 2.56
C LEU A 303 -10.56 -4.32 3.52
N SER A 304 -10.85 -4.15 4.80
CA SER A 304 -10.67 -5.24 5.76
C SER A 304 -11.66 -6.36 5.43
N GLY A 305 -11.20 -7.60 5.43
CA GLY A 305 -12.03 -8.78 5.17
C GLY A 305 -12.21 -9.18 3.69
N ASP A 306 -11.89 -8.33 2.71
CA ASP A 306 -12.06 -8.64 1.27
C ASP A 306 -10.90 -9.44 0.64
N SER A 307 -9.94 -9.82 1.48
CA SER A 307 -8.74 -10.63 1.19
C SER A 307 -8.67 -11.90 2.03
N MET A 308 -9.78 -12.29 2.67
CA MET A 308 -9.88 -13.51 3.47
C MET A 308 -9.81 -14.77 2.61
N ASP A 309 -8.81 -15.62 2.83
CA ASP A 309 -8.71 -16.93 2.19
C ASP A 309 -9.31 -18.02 3.09
N LEU A 310 -10.62 -18.24 2.95
CA LEU A 310 -11.35 -19.23 3.73
C LEU A 310 -10.82 -20.67 3.50
N TRP A 311 -10.35 -20.98 2.28
CA TRP A 311 -9.83 -22.30 1.94
C TRP A 311 -8.48 -22.55 2.62
N SER A 312 -7.57 -21.58 2.53
CA SER A 312 -6.29 -21.65 3.24
C SER A 312 -6.49 -21.66 4.75
N ALA A 313 -7.38 -20.83 5.30
CA ALA A 313 -7.69 -20.82 6.73
C ALA A 313 -8.21 -22.18 7.22
N LEU A 314 -9.03 -22.87 6.41
CA LEU A 314 -9.53 -24.20 6.73
C LEU A 314 -8.42 -25.26 6.70
N SER A 315 -7.48 -25.14 5.76
CA SER A 315 -6.33 -26.06 5.64
C SER A 315 -5.31 -25.93 6.79
N GLN A 316 -5.23 -24.75 7.41
CA GLN A 316 -4.31 -24.45 8.52
C GLN A 316 -4.77 -25.00 9.86
N VAL A 317 -6.02 -25.45 9.98
CA VAL A 317 -6.50 -26.07 11.21
C VAL A 317 -5.99 -27.50 11.25
N ASP A 318 -5.09 -27.79 12.20
CA ASP A 318 -4.70 -29.15 12.54
C ASP A 318 -5.93 -29.90 13.06
N ILE A 319 -6.50 -30.76 12.22
CA ILE A 319 -7.64 -31.58 12.58
C ILE A 319 -7.13 -33.00 12.88
N PRO A 320 -7.17 -33.44 14.15
CA PRO A 320 -6.94 -34.84 14.48
C PRO A 320 -7.96 -35.69 13.72
N LEU A 321 -7.47 -36.60 12.89
CA LEU A 321 -8.31 -37.60 12.23
C LEU A 321 -8.93 -38.50 13.31
N SER A 322 -10.20 -38.88 13.13
CA SER A 322 -10.80 -39.91 13.98
C SER A 322 -10.11 -41.27 13.77
N GLU A 323 -10.38 -42.25 14.63
CA GLU A 323 -9.88 -43.63 14.48
C GLU A 323 -10.18 -44.25 13.09
N ASP A 324 -11.22 -43.75 12.41
CA ASP A 324 -11.64 -44.15 11.05
C ASP A 324 -11.00 -43.30 9.93
N ASN A 325 -9.99 -42.48 10.23
CA ASN A 325 -9.39 -41.50 9.30
C ASN A 325 -10.38 -40.48 8.72
N ALA A 326 -11.50 -40.21 9.40
CA ALA A 326 -12.50 -39.25 8.94
C ALA A 326 -12.37 -37.91 9.68
N TYR A 327 -12.54 -36.81 8.94
CA TYR A 327 -12.73 -35.49 9.55
C TYR A 327 -14.05 -35.46 10.35
N PRO A 328 -14.14 -34.66 11.42
CA PRO A 328 -15.40 -34.41 12.11
C PRO A 328 -16.48 -33.95 11.14
N GLY A 329 -17.73 -34.40 11.33
CA GLY A 329 -18.83 -34.14 10.40
C GLY A 329 -19.05 -32.66 10.10
N ALA A 330 -18.81 -31.79 11.09
CA ALA A 330 -18.88 -30.34 10.95
C ALA A 330 -17.84 -29.77 9.97
N PHE A 331 -16.61 -30.30 9.95
CA PHE A 331 -15.55 -29.86 9.03
C PHE A 331 -15.78 -30.35 7.59
N ASN A 332 -16.32 -31.56 7.42
CA ASN A 332 -16.73 -32.02 6.09
C ASN A 332 -17.87 -31.15 5.54
N GLN A 333 -18.80 -30.72 6.41
CA GLN A 333 -19.84 -29.78 6.02
C GLN A 333 -19.26 -28.41 5.63
N ALA A 334 -18.32 -27.85 6.41
CA ALA A 334 -17.65 -26.61 6.07
C ALA A 334 -16.94 -26.69 4.70
N LYS A 335 -16.17 -27.76 4.45
CA LYS A 335 -15.53 -28.04 3.14
C LYS A 335 -16.56 -28.10 2.01
N SER A 336 -17.69 -28.77 2.24
CA SER A 336 -18.75 -28.88 1.24
C SER A 336 -19.40 -27.53 0.94
N ILE A 337 -19.61 -26.69 1.95
CA ILE A 337 -20.20 -25.35 1.77
C ILE A 337 -19.26 -24.47 0.95
N LEU A 338 -17.97 -24.42 1.32
CA LEU A 338 -16.96 -23.70 0.54
C LEU A 338 -16.94 -24.19 -0.91
N LYS A 339 -16.91 -25.51 -1.13
CA LYS A 339 -16.90 -26.12 -2.47
C LYS A 339 -18.14 -25.77 -3.31
N ASN A 340 -19.30 -25.64 -2.68
CA ASN A 340 -20.56 -25.37 -3.39
C ASN A 340 -20.74 -23.87 -3.73
N ARG A 341 -20.03 -22.98 -3.03
CA ARG A 341 -20.13 -21.52 -3.21
C ARG A 341 -18.91 -20.92 -3.93
N VAL A 342 -17.92 -21.72 -4.35
CA VAL A 342 -16.70 -21.22 -5.02
C VAL A 342 -17.06 -20.37 -6.24
N THR A 343 -17.94 -20.84 -7.11
CA THR A 343 -18.34 -20.12 -8.32
C THR A 343 -19.01 -18.78 -8.00
N ASP A 344 -19.94 -18.75 -7.04
CA ASP A 344 -20.62 -17.51 -6.63
C ASP A 344 -19.63 -16.46 -6.11
N ILE A 345 -18.63 -16.90 -5.33
CA ILE A 345 -17.60 -16.00 -4.81
C ILE A 345 -16.67 -15.53 -5.94
N ALA A 346 -16.27 -16.41 -6.86
CA ALA A 346 -15.45 -16.05 -8.01
C ALA A 346 -16.13 -14.98 -8.89
N GLU A 347 -17.46 -15.05 -9.08
CA GLU A 347 -18.23 -14.02 -9.78
C GLU A 347 -18.12 -12.64 -9.12
N LEU A 348 -18.11 -12.57 -7.78
CA LEU A 348 -17.91 -11.31 -7.05
C LEU A 348 -16.50 -10.74 -7.28
N PHE A 349 -15.48 -11.59 -7.26
CA PHE A 349 -14.11 -11.17 -7.55
C PHE A 349 -13.94 -10.70 -9.00
N ASP A 350 -14.54 -11.41 -9.97
CA ASP A 350 -14.54 -11.02 -11.40
C ASP A 350 -15.24 -9.67 -11.61
N ALA A 351 -16.36 -9.43 -10.91
CA ALA A 351 -17.06 -8.16 -10.93
C ALA A 351 -16.19 -7.02 -10.37
N ARG A 352 -15.44 -7.28 -9.28
CA ARG A 352 -14.48 -6.33 -8.70
C ARG A 352 -13.35 -6.01 -9.68
N LEU A 353 -12.71 -7.01 -10.27
CA LEU A 353 -11.65 -6.81 -11.27
C LEU A 353 -12.15 -5.98 -12.47
N THR A 354 -13.35 -6.30 -12.96
CA THR A 354 -13.99 -5.54 -14.03
C THR A 354 -14.25 -4.08 -13.61
N ALA A 355 -14.69 -3.85 -12.36
CA ALA A 355 -14.89 -2.50 -11.84
C ALA A 355 -13.56 -1.72 -11.75
N THR A 356 -12.48 -2.37 -11.28
CA THR A 356 -11.12 -1.79 -11.23
C THR A 356 -10.63 -1.41 -12.62
N ILE A 357 -10.67 -2.31 -13.60
CA ILE A 357 -10.25 -2.00 -14.99
C ILE A 357 -11.08 -0.84 -15.57
N ASN A 358 -12.39 -0.82 -15.33
CA ASN A 358 -13.24 0.29 -15.76
C ASN A 358 -12.89 1.63 -15.09
N ARG A 359 -12.42 1.61 -13.83
CA ARG A 359 -11.87 2.79 -13.16
C ARG A 359 -10.57 3.23 -13.82
N GLU A 360 -9.65 2.32 -14.12
CA GLU A 360 -8.37 2.63 -14.78
C GLU A 360 -8.58 3.31 -16.13
N ILE A 361 -9.47 2.76 -16.97
CA ILE A 361 -9.86 3.38 -18.24
C ILE A 361 -10.47 4.78 -18.01
N ALA A 362 -11.33 4.95 -17.00
CA ALA A 362 -11.89 6.26 -16.68
C ALA A 362 -10.84 7.26 -16.13
N GLY A 363 -9.78 6.75 -15.51
CA GLY A 363 -8.61 7.53 -15.10
C GLY A 363 -7.88 8.09 -16.32
N LEU A 364 -7.60 7.24 -17.31
CA LEU A 364 -7.01 7.68 -18.58
C LEU A 364 -7.91 8.68 -19.33
N GLU A 365 -9.24 8.48 -19.31
CA GLU A 365 -10.18 9.47 -19.85
C GLU A 365 -10.13 10.82 -19.13
N LEU A 366 -9.93 10.81 -17.80
CA LEU A 366 -9.72 12.03 -17.03
C LEU A 366 -8.39 12.69 -17.38
N GLN A 367 -7.33 11.90 -17.57
CA GLN A 367 -6.02 12.41 -18.00
C GLN A 367 -6.10 13.11 -19.36
N VAL A 368 -6.84 12.54 -20.32
CA VAL A 368 -7.09 13.19 -21.62
C VAL A 368 -7.72 14.57 -21.44
N LYS A 369 -8.68 14.71 -20.52
CA LYS A 369 -9.31 16.01 -20.25
C LYS A 369 -8.34 16.99 -19.59
N ILE A 370 -7.49 16.52 -18.68
CA ILE A 370 -6.46 17.32 -18.02
C ILE A 370 -5.50 17.89 -19.07
N ASP A 371 -5.01 17.03 -19.97
CA ASP A 371 -4.05 17.44 -21.01
C ASP A 371 -4.68 18.45 -21.99
N LEU A 372 -5.94 18.24 -22.39
CA LEU A 372 -6.67 19.18 -23.25
C LEU A 372 -6.96 20.53 -22.58
N ALA A 373 -7.12 20.57 -21.26
CA ALA A 373 -7.31 21.80 -20.50
C ALA A 373 -6.00 22.57 -20.27
N GLY A 374 -4.85 21.87 -20.27
CA GLY A 374 -3.54 22.43 -19.98
C GLY A 374 -2.75 22.98 -21.18
N GLY A 375 -3.12 22.67 -22.41
CA GLY A 375 -2.41 23.17 -23.61
C GLY A 375 -3.22 24.23 -24.36
N ASP A 376 -2.76 25.50 -24.37
CA ASP A 376 -3.14 26.66 -25.22
C ASP A 376 -4.62 26.78 -25.72
N SER A 377 -5.53 26.06 -25.07
CA SER A 377 -6.95 26.06 -25.35
C SER A 377 -7.51 27.27 -24.63
N PRO A 378 -8.28 28.14 -25.33
CA PRO A 378 -8.83 29.34 -24.72
C PRO A 378 -9.59 28.93 -23.45
N HIS A 379 -9.13 29.44 -22.32
CA HIS A 379 -9.64 29.18 -20.97
C HIS A 379 -11.12 28.82 -20.99
N THR A 380 -11.40 27.52 -20.94
CA THR A 380 -12.73 27.08 -20.54
C THR A 380 -12.68 27.08 -19.02
N ASP A 381 -13.30 28.07 -18.40
CA ASP A 381 -13.50 28.19 -16.94
C ASP A 381 -14.34 27.02 -16.35
N GLU A 382 -14.59 25.97 -17.13
CA GLU A 382 -15.29 24.78 -16.65
C GLU A 382 -14.32 23.92 -15.83
N PRO A 383 -14.60 23.68 -14.54
CA PRO A 383 -13.78 22.80 -13.73
C PRO A 383 -13.74 21.42 -14.37
N ILE A 384 -12.54 20.82 -14.46
CA ILE A 384 -12.35 19.47 -14.99
C ILE A 384 -13.27 18.52 -14.25
N ASN A 385 -14.34 18.09 -14.92
CA ASN A 385 -15.36 17.28 -14.29
C ASN A 385 -14.86 15.84 -14.12
N ALA A 386 -14.40 15.53 -12.91
CA ALA A 386 -13.91 14.22 -12.49
C ALA A 386 -15.04 13.23 -12.15
N SER A 387 -16.31 13.63 -12.15
CA SER A 387 -17.44 12.80 -11.67
C SER A 387 -17.53 11.42 -12.32
N LYS A 388 -17.16 11.27 -13.61
CA LYS A 388 -17.12 9.96 -14.27
C LYS A 388 -16.09 9.04 -13.62
N PHE A 389 -14.90 9.55 -13.34
CA PHE A 389 -13.83 8.81 -12.67
C PHE A 389 -14.22 8.51 -11.21
N GLU A 390 -14.75 9.50 -10.49
CA GLU A 390 -15.23 9.33 -9.12
C GLU A 390 -16.33 8.26 -9.00
N ASN A 391 -17.30 8.26 -9.93
CA ASN A 391 -18.34 7.23 -9.97
C ASN A 391 -17.78 5.83 -10.24
N LYS A 392 -16.69 5.71 -11.00
CA LYS A 392 -16.03 4.42 -11.23
C LYS A 392 -15.24 3.95 -10.02
N ILE A 393 -14.62 4.86 -9.28
CA ILE A 393 -14.02 4.56 -7.97
C ILE A 393 -15.10 4.05 -7.02
N LYS A 394 -16.24 4.76 -6.90
CA LYS A 394 -17.35 4.30 -6.04
C LYS A 394 -17.82 2.90 -6.41
N LYS A 395 -17.93 2.60 -7.71
CA LYS A 395 -18.33 1.27 -8.17
C LYS A 395 -17.30 0.19 -7.81
N GLU A 396 -16.00 0.46 -7.95
CA GLU A 396 -14.94 -0.46 -7.50
C GLU A 396 -15.02 -0.70 -5.99
N THR A 397 -15.23 0.36 -5.20
CA THR A 397 -15.37 0.25 -3.75
C THR A 397 -16.61 -0.56 -3.37
N SER A 398 -17.75 -0.34 -4.03
CA SER A 398 -18.96 -1.16 -3.83
C SER A 398 -18.73 -2.64 -4.15
N SER A 399 -18.06 -2.96 -5.26
CA SER A 399 -17.73 -4.37 -5.57
C SER A 399 -16.74 -4.98 -4.56
N SER A 400 -15.87 -4.18 -3.95
CA SER A 400 -14.99 -4.65 -2.86
C SER A 400 -15.77 -4.95 -1.58
N ILE A 401 -16.79 -4.14 -1.27
CA ILE A 401 -17.74 -4.38 -0.19
C ILE A 401 -18.52 -5.68 -0.43
N GLU A 402 -19.01 -5.90 -1.65
CA GLU A 402 -19.74 -7.12 -2.02
C GLU A 402 -18.87 -8.38 -1.84
N VAL A 403 -17.58 -8.33 -2.22
CA VAL A 403 -16.62 -9.42 -1.97
C VAL A 403 -16.44 -9.68 -0.48
N ARG A 404 -16.18 -8.64 0.33
CA ARG A 404 -16.03 -8.76 1.80
C ARG A 404 -17.26 -9.42 2.41
N ASP A 405 -18.44 -8.88 2.10
CA ASP A 405 -19.70 -9.33 2.68
C ASP A 405 -20.01 -10.76 2.22
N GLY A 406 -19.73 -11.11 0.96
CA GLY A 406 -19.82 -12.48 0.45
C GLY A 406 -18.91 -13.47 1.19
N LEU A 407 -17.66 -13.10 1.45
CA LEU A 407 -16.72 -13.93 2.22
C LEU A 407 -17.14 -14.08 3.69
N LEU A 408 -17.66 -13.02 4.33
CA LEU A 408 -18.16 -13.07 5.70
C LEU A 408 -19.43 -13.95 5.82
N ILE A 409 -20.36 -13.82 4.87
CA ILE A 409 -21.54 -14.69 4.80
C ILE A 409 -21.12 -16.14 4.61
N LEU A 410 -20.19 -16.41 3.69
CA LEU A 410 -19.68 -17.75 3.44
C LEU A 410 -18.98 -18.35 4.68
N LEU A 411 -18.22 -17.53 5.41
CA LEU A 411 -17.64 -17.94 6.68
C LEU A 411 -18.73 -18.36 7.66
N GLU A 412 -19.74 -17.54 7.91
CA GLU A 412 -20.80 -17.86 8.88
C GLU A 412 -21.66 -19.07 8.42
N GLU A 413 -21.95 -19.21 7.12
CA GLU A 413 -22.62 -20.40 6.57
C GLU A 413 -21.81 -21.68 6.84
N SER A 414 -20.49 -21.61 6.66
CA SER A 414 -19.60 -22.77 6.89
C SER A 414 -19.53 -23.22 8.36
N MET A 415 -20.02 -22.39 9.30
CA MET A 415 -20.03 -22.66 10.74
C MET A 415 -21.29 -23.39 11.24
N VAL A 416 -22.34 -23.53 10.42
CA VAL A 416 -23.67 -24.05 10.83
C VAL A 416 -23.65 -25.55 11.24
N GLY A 417 -22.62 -26.31 10.86
CA GLY A 417 -22.55 -27.77 11.03
C GLY A 417 -22.26 -28.29 12.44
N CYS A 418 -22.26 -27.44 13.46
CA CYS A 418 -21.74 -27.78 14.77
C CYS A 418 -22.68 -28.64 15.63
N LYS A 419 -22.32 -29.91 15.91
CA LYS A 419 -23.17 -30.84 16.69
C LYS A 419 -22.59 -31.21 18.07
N THR A 420 -21.27 -31.14 18.23
CA THR A 420 -20.58 -31.50 19.48
C THR A 420 -19.76 -30.32 20.02
N GLN A 421 -19.32 -30.40 21.28
CA GLN A 421 -18.39 -29.42 21.86
C GLN A 421 -17.04 -29.42 21.14
N TYR A 422 -16.56 -30.60 20.73
CA TYR A 422 -15.34 -30.75 19.95
C TYR A 422 -15.44 -30.07 18.57
N ASP A 423 -16.58 -30.19 17.89
CA ASP A 423 -16.83 -29.46 16.64
C ASP A 423 -16.79 -27.94 16.86
N ARG A 424 -17.30 -27.44 17.99
CA ARG A 424 -17.27 -26.00 18.32
C ARG A 424 -15.86 -25.49 18.43
N GLU A 425 -14.99 -26.22 19.12
CA GLU A 425 -13.60 -25.83 19.33
C GLU A 425 -12.82 -25.78 18.02
N LEU A 426 -12.97 -26.79 17.16
CA LEU A 426 -12.30 -26.80 15.86
C LEU A 426 -12.83 -25.72 14.92
N LEU A 427 -14.15 -25.55 14.85
CA LEU A 427 -14.75 -24.51 14.00
C LEU A 427 -14.38 -23.10 14.52
N SER A 428 -14.27 -22.92 15.84
CA SER A 428 -13.78 -21.69 16.44
C SER A 428 -12.36 -21.38 16.00
N LYS A 429 -11.45 -22.37 15.96
CA LYS A 429 -10.09 -22.19 15.43
C LYS A 429 -10.10 -21.77 13.96
N TYR A 430 -10.94 -22.40 13.14
CA TYR A 430 -11.13 -22.04 11.73
C TYR A 430 -11.65 -20.61 11.57
N ARG A 431 -12.67 -20.21 12.33
CA ARG A 431 -13.20 -18.84 12.34
C ARG A 431 -12.12 -17.82 12.73
N THR A 432 -11.38 -18.10 13.80
CA THR A 432 -10.27 -17.23 14.24
C THR A 432 -9.17 -17.13 13.19
N ALA A 433 -8.80 -18.23 12.53
CA ALA A 433 -7.82 -18.23 11.44
C ALA A 433 -8.29 -17.37 10.26
N SER A 434 -9.55 -17.52 9.86
CA SER A 434 -10.17 -16.75 8.77
C SER A 434 -10.18 -15.25 9.09
N LEU A 435 -10.70 -14.88 10.27
CA LEU A 435 -10.77 -13.47 10.68
C LEU A 435 -9.39 -12.84 10.87
N ARG A 436 -8.36 -13.61 11.28
CA ARG A 436 -6.99 -13.09 11.37
C ARG A 436 -6.41 -12.68 10.01
N GLN A 437 -6.83 -13.35 8.93
CA GLN A 437 -6.41 -12.98 7.59
C GLN A 437 -7.10 -11.68 7.14
N GLY A 438 -8.40 -11.53 7.41
CA GLY A 438 -9.19 -10.37 6.98
C GLY A 438 -9.09 -9.13 7.86
N PHE A 439 -8.96 -9.30 9.18
CA PHE A 439 -9.00 -8.25 10.19
C PHE A 439 -7.78 -8.35 11.11
N PRO A 440 -6.55 -8.21 10.57
CA PRO A 440 -5.33 -8.48 11.32
C PRO A 440 -5.13 -7.54 12.52
N GLN A 441 -5.65 -6.30 12.47
CA GLN A 441 -5.49 -5.34 13.57
C GLN A 441 -6.42 -5.68 14.74
N GLU A 442 -7.68 -6.00 14.44
CA GLU A 442 -8.70 -6.36 15.41
C GLU A 442 -8.35 -7.70 16.05
N MET A 443 -7.93 -8.69 15.24
CA MET A 443 -7.59 -10.05 15.65
C MET A 443 -6.14 -10.24 16.12
N ARG A 444 -5.35 -9.16 16.24
CA ARG A 444 -3.97 -9.24 16.73
C ARG A 444 -3.94 -9.83 18.14
N ARG A 445 -2.93 -10.65 18.40
CA ARG A 445 -2.70 -11.21 19.73
C ARG A 445 -2.44 -10.08 20.74
N ARG A 446 -3.24 -10.03 21.80
CA ARG A 446 -3.21 -8.97 22.82
C ARG A 446 -2.29 -9.35 23.98
N TRP A 447 -1.95 -8.36 24.79
CA TRP A 447 -1.09 -8.56 25.96
C TRP A 447 -1.76 -9.51 26.97
N CYS A 448 -3.07 -9.39 27.22
CA CYS A 448 -3.80 -10.29 28.12
C CYS A 448 -3.65 -11.76 27.73
N GLU A 449 -3.78 -12.11 26.45
CA GLU A 449 -3.57 -13.48 25.95
C GLU A 449 -2.15 -13.98 26.20
N ILE A 450 -1.14 -13.11 26.02
CA ILE A 450 0.27 -13.47 26.25
C ILE A 450 0.54 -13.64 27.75
N ALA A 451 -0.02 -12.75 28.57
CA ALA A 451 0.17 -12.72 30.01
C ALA A 451 -0.44 -13.95 30.67
N THR A 452 -1.67 -14.31 30.33
CA THR A 452 -2.35 -15.49 30.87
C THR A 452 -1.66 -16.78 30.41
N ASP A 453 -1.27 -16.89 29.14
CA ASP A 453 -0.48 -18.03 28.61
C ASP A 453 0.82 -18.25 29.38
N MET A 454 1.53 -17.16 29.69
CA MET A 454 2.80 -17.23 30.42
C MET A 454 2.57 -17.53 31.90
N ALA A 455 1.56 -16.93 32.52
CA ALA A 455 1.19 -17.20 33.90
C ALA A 455 0.89 -18.70 34.10
N LEU A 456 0.11 -19.31 33.22
CA LEU A 456 -0.21 -20.74 33.27
C LEU A 456 1.00 -21.66 33.07
N LYS A 457 2.09 -21.17 32.47
CA LYS A 457 3.34 -21.94 32.23
C LYS A 457 4.37 -21.82 33.36
N ILE A 458 4.12 -21.01 34.39
CA ILE A 458 5.01 -20.86 35.54
C ILE A 458 5.07 -22.20 36.30
N LYS A 459 6.30 -22.69 36.54
CA LYS A 459 6.51 -23.94 37.27
C LYS A 459 6.20 -23.78 38.76
N ASN A 460 5.69 -24.84 39.39
CA ASN A 460 5.40 -24.93 40.83
C ASN A 460 4.33 -23.94 41.32
N LEU A 461 3.29 -23.66 40.52
CA LEU A 461 2.10 -22.98 40.99
C LEU A 461 1.27 -23.90 41.90
N ASP A 462 0.65 -23.33 42.92
CA ASP A 462 -0.33 -24.03 43.74
C ASP A 462 -1.58 -24.38 42.92
N ALA A 463 -2.21 -25.52 43.21
CA ALA A 463 -3.37 -26.00 42.47
C ALA A 463 -4.53 -24.98 42.48
N THR A 464 -4.72 -24.25 43.58
CA THR A 464 -5.77 -23.22 43.68
C THR A 464 -5.48 -22.01 42.80
N ILE A 465 -4.20 -21.64 42.64
CA ILE A 465 -3.78 -20.56 41.74
C ILE A 465 -3.97 -20.98 40.28
N VAL A 466 -3.65 -22.23 39.94
CA VAL A 466 -3.87 -22.76 38.58
C VAL A 466 -5.35 -22.77 38.23
N GLU A 467 -6.23 -23.22 39.14
CA GLU A 467 -7.68 -23.17 38.93
C GLU A 467 -8.17 -21.72 38.74
N ALA A 468 -7.70 -20.78 39.56
CA ALA A 468 -8.07 -19.38 39.44
C ALA A 468 -7.59 -18.75 38.12
N LEU A 469 -6.36 -19.06 37.67
CA LEU A 469 -5.82 -18.61 36.39
C LEU A 469 -6.62 -19.19 35.20
N ASN A 470 -7.08 -20.44 35.28
CA ASN A 470 -7.95 -21.02 34.25
C ASN A 470 -9.33 -20.34 34.21
N VAL A 471 -9.87 -19.88 35.35
CA VAL A 471 -11.11 -19.08 35.36
C VAL A 471 -10.88 -17.74 34.67
N ILE A 472 -9.78 -17.04 35.00
CA ILE A 472 -9.38 -15.79 34.32
C ILE A 472 -9.23 -16.01 32.82
N ASP A 473 -8.58 -17.09 32.39
CA ASP A 473 -8.37 -17.40 30.99
C ASP A 473 -9.69 -17.58 30.22
N ASN A 474 -10.65 -18.30 30.83
CA ASN A 474 -11.97 -18.49 30.24
C ASN A 474 -12.77 -17.18 30.16
N GLU A 475 -12.81 -16.40 31.24
CA GLU A 475 -13.51 -15.10 31.27
C GLU A 475 -12.89 -14.10 30.29
N MET A 476 -11.55 -14.01 30.27
CA MET A 476 -10.79 -13.18 29.34
C MET A 476 -11.05 -13.59 27.90
N THR A 477 -11.05 -14.90 27.59
CA THR A 477 -11.30 -15.39 26.23
C THR A 477 -12.71 -15.04 25.75
N ILE A 478 -13.73 -15.18 26.61
CA ILE A 478 -15.12 -14.81 26.28
C ILE A 478 -15.21 -13.29 26.01
N ALA A 479 -14.65 -12.47 26.91
CA ALA A 479 -14.65 -11.02 26.76
C ALA A 479 -13.90 -10.59 25.50
N LEU A 480 -12.74 -11.21 25.22
CA LEU A 480 -11.93 -10.92 24.06
C LEU A 480 -12.66 -11.24 22.75
N ILE A 481 -13.32 -12.40 22.65
CA ILE A 481 -14.11 -12.77 21.47
C ILE A 481 -15.25 -11.77 21.25
N SER A 482 -15.93 -11.35 22.32
CA SER A 482 -16.98 -10.34 22.24
C SER A 482 -16.44 -9.01 21.70
N LEU A 483 -15.35 -8.51 22.27
CA LEU A 483 -14.70 -7.26 21.83
C LEU A 483 -14.16 -7.35 20.41
N GLN A 484 -13.62 -8.50 19.99
CA GLN A 484 -13.16 -8.71 18.61
C GLN A 484 -14.32 -8.64 17.62
N ASN A 485 -15.45 -9.29 17.92
CA ASN A 485 -16.62 -9.23 17.05
C ASN A 485 -17.18 -7.80 16.96
N GLU A 486 -17.24 -7.08 18.08
CA GLU A 486 -17.67 -5.68 18.11
C GLU A 486 -16.72 -4.78 17.32
N ALA A 487 -15.41 -4.92 17.53
CA ALA A 487 -14.40 -4.17 16.80
C ALA A 487 -14.45 -4.42 15.29
N ILE A 488 -14.69 -5.67 14.87
CA ILE A 488 -14.87 -6.02 13.44
C ILE A 488 -16.15 -5.38 12.88
N SER A 489 -17.27 -5.43 13.60
CA SER A 489 -18.49 -4.75 13.16
C SER A 489 -18.30 -3.24 13.02
N ASN A 490 -17.71 -2.60 14.04
CA ASN A 490 -17.41 -1.17 14.02
C ASN A 490 -16.46 -0.83 12.87
N ARG A 491 -15.49 -1.71 12.57
CA ARG A 491 -14.54 -1.56 11.46
C ARG A 491 -15.26 -1.56 10.12
N ILE A 492 -16.19 -2.50 9.93
CA ILE A 492 -16.99 -2.64 8.71
C ILE A 492 -17.86 -1.39 8.50
N GLU A 493 -18.57 -0.95 9.53
CA GLU A 493 -19.40 0.25 9.48
C GLU A 493 -18.57 1.48 9.12
N TYR A 494 -17.44 1.65 9.78
CA TYR A 494 -16.54 2.78 9.57
C TYR A 494 -15.90 2.79 8.18
N GLU A 495 -15.45 1.65 7.67
CA GLU A 495 -14.92 1.56 6.30
C GLU A 495 -15.98 1.88 5.24
N ASN A 496 -17.23 1.50 5.48
CA ASN A 496 -18.34 1.87 4.59
C ASN A 496 -18.60 3.38 4.62
N GLU A 497 -18.59 4.01 5.80
CA GLU A 497 -18.69 5.47 5.91
C GLU A 497 -17.51 6.19 5.24
N LEU A 498 -16.30 5.64 5.36
CA LEU A 498 -15.10 6.18 4.72
C LEU A 498 -15.17 6.05 3.19
N ALA A 499 -15.76 4.96 2.69
CA ALA A 499 -16.01 4.76 1.26
C ALA A 499 -16.99 5.82 0.71
N ASP A 500 -18.07 6.11 1.43
CA ASP A 500 -19.03 7.15 1.03
C ASP A 500 -18.44 8.56 1.08
N SER A 501 -17.59 8.82 2.07
CA SER A 501 -16.89 10.09 2.28
C SER A 501 -15.55 10.21 1.53
N GLN A 502 -15.24 9.30 0.59
CA GLN A 502 -13.95 9.25 -0.10
C GLN A 502 -13.62 10.54 -0.90
N PHE A 503 -14.59 11.43 -1.13
CA PHE A 503 -14.40 12.72 -1.81
C PHE A 503 -14.52 13.95 -0.88
N GLU A 504 -14.66 13.75 0.45
CA GLU A 504 -14.71 14.82 1.46
C GLU A 504 -13.31 15.46 1.74
N PRO A 505 -13.21 16.60 2.45
CA PRO A 505 -11.95 17.33 2.65
C PRO A 505 -10.85 16.51 3.35
N LYS A 506 -9.57 16.76 2.98
CA LYS A 506 -8.39 16.00 3.45
C LYS A 506 -8.21 15.93 4.98
N LYS A 507 -8.70 16.92 5.74
CA LYS A 507 -8.48 17.00 7.19
C LYS A 507 -9.28 15.94 7.96
N GLU A 508 -10.53 15.72 7.57
CA GLU A 508 -11.42 14.73 8.19
C GLU A 508 -10.99 13.30 7.84
N LYS A 509 -10.43 13.09 6.64
CA LYS A 509 -9.88 11.79 6.21
C LYS A 509 -8.69 11.31 7.04
N ASN A 510 -7.78 12.21 7.43
CA ASN A 510 -6.57 11.82 8.16
C ASN A 510 -6.85 11.40 9.61
N GLU A 511 -7.81 12.04 10.27
CA GLU A 511 -8.27 11.61 11.60
C GLU A 511 -8.94 10.25 11.49
N LYS A 512 -9.79 10.07 10.47
CA LYS A 512 -10.48 8.79 10.28
C LYS A 512 -9.55 7.62 9.98
N GLN A 513 -8.53 7.84 9.15
CA GLN A 513 -7.52 6.83 8.82
C GLN A 513 -6.61 6.47 10.00
N PHE A 514 -6.42 7.40 10.95
CA PHE A 514 -5.61 7.13 12.13
C PHE A 514 -6.27 6.11 13.06
N GLU A 515 -7.59 6.18 13.24
CA GLU A 515 -8.37 5.22 14.05
C GLU A 515 -8.26 3.80 13.46
N LEU A 516 -8.42 3.66 12.14
CA LEU A 516 -8.26 2.38 11.44
C LEU A 516 -6.88 1.74 11.63
N ARG A 517 -5.82 2.54 11.78
CA ARG A 517 -4.46 2.04 11.99
C ARG A 517 -4.26 1.46 13.39
N LEU A 518 -4.94 2.00 14.40
CA LEU A 518 -4.82 1.50 15.78
C LEU A 518 -5.62 0.20 16.01
N GLY A 519 -6.63 -0.02 15.17
CA GLY A 519 -7.67 -1.02 15.32
C GLY A 519 -8.85 -0.45 16.10
N MET A 520 -10.07 -0.84 15.71
CA MET A 520 -11.28 -0.38 16.40
C MET A 520 -11.31 -0.86 17.85
N ASN A 521 -12.02 -0.09 18.70
CA ASN A 521 -12.20 -0.36 20.13
C ASN A 521 -10.86 -0.50 20.89
N TYR A 522 -9.86 0.29 20.49
CA TYR A 522 -8.51 0.23 21.06
C TYR A 522 -8.50 0.42 22.58
N ASP A 523 -9.33 1.34 23.08
CA ASP A 523 -9.39 1.68 24.50
C ASP A 523 -10.01 0.54 25.32
N GLU A 524 -11.08 -0.09 24.83
CA GLU A 524 -11.72 -1.25 25.47
C GLU A 524 -10.77 -2.46 25.54
N PHE A 525 -9.97 -2.69 24.49
CA PHE A 525 -8.88 -3.67 24.57
C PHE A 525 -7.82 -3.29 25.62
N GLY A 526 -7.54 -2.00 25.78
CA GLY A 526 -6.66 -1.47 26.82
C GLY A 526 -7.21 -1.73 28.23
N GLU A 527 -8.51 -1.54 28.44
CA GLU A 527 -9.19 -1.84 29.70
C GLU A 527 -9.16 -3.33 30.02
N LEU A 528 -9.42 -4.21 29.05
CA LEU A 528 -9.32 -5.65 29.25
C LEU A 528 -7.90 -6.06 29.67
N ASN A 529 -6.87 -5.51 29.03
CA ASN A 529 -5.48 -5.75 29.42
C ASN A 529 -5.21 -5.36 30.88
N ARG A 530 -5.69 -4.18 31.31
CA ARG A 530 -5.53 -3.69 32.69
C ARG A 530 -6.26 -4.58 33.70
N ASN A 531 -7.49 -4.99 33.39
CA ASN A 531 -8.28 -5.85 34.28
C ASN A 531 -7.59 -7.20 34.49
N VAL A 532 -7.09 -7.82 33.42
CA VAL A 532 -6.35 -9.08 33.50
C VAL A 532 -5.02 -8.90 34.24
N GLU A 533 -4.31 -7.79 34.02
CA GLU A 533 -3.08 -7.47 34.76
C GLU A 533 -3.33 -7.41 36.27
N ILE A 534 -4.37 -6.70 36.70
CA ILE A 534 -4.73 -6.57 38.12
C ILE A 534 -5.06 -7.94 38.73
N GLN A 535 -5.82 -8.76 38.01
CA GLN A 535 -6.21 -10.10 38.47
C GLN A 535 -4.99 -11.02 38.61
N ILE A 536 -4.13 -11.11 37.59
CA ILE A 536 -2.92 -11.96 37.62
C ILE A 536 -1.96 -11.48 38.72
N LYS A 537 -1.74 -10.16 38.84
CA LYS A 537 -0.87 -9.58 39.86
C LYS A 537 -1.37 -9.83 41.29
N SER A 538 -2.67 -9.97 41.49
CA SER A 538 -3.24 -10.28 42.80
C SER A 538 -3.00 -11.75 43.23
N MET A 539 -2.72 -12.64 42.28
CA MET A 539 -2.56 -14.08 42.52
C MET A 539 -1.10 -14.52 42.58
N LEU A 540 -0.23 -13.89 41.79
CA LEU A 540 1.20 -14.23 41.70
C LEU A 540 2.03 -13.43 42.69
N THR A 541 3.15 -14.03 43.14
CA THR A 541 4.19 -13.26 43.84
C THR A 541 4.89 -12.28 42.90
N ILE A 542 5.57 -11.28 43.45
CA ILE A 542 6.29 -10.25 42.67
C ILE A 542 7.29 -10.91 41.71
N GLU A 543 8.10 -11.85 42.19
CA GLU A 543 9.10 -12.56 41.38
C GLU A 543 8.47 -13.40 40.26
N GLN A 544 7.32 -14.03 40.51
CA GLN A 544 6.59 -14.78 39.50
C GLN A 544 5.97 -13.86 38.45
N PHE A 545 5.42 -12.72 38.87
CA PHE A 545 4.84 -11.74 37.96
C PHE A 545 5.89 -11.07 37.06
N GLU A 546 7.12 -10.84 37.57
CA GLU A 546 8.23 -10.30 36.77
C GLU A 546 8.67 -11.21 35.60
N THR A 547 8.23 -12.48 35.58
CA THR A 547 8.46 -13.38 34.44
C THR A 547 7.52 -13.10 33.25
N ILE A 548 6.45 -12.33 33.46
CA ILE A 548 5.46 -11.95 32.46
C ILE A 548 5.90 -10.63 31.79
N PRO A 549 5.72 -10.44 30.47
CA PRO A 549 6.05 -9.20 29.79
C PRO A 549 5.37 -7.99 30.42
N THR A 550 6.12 -6.90 30.60
CA THR A 550 5.55 -5.65 31.10
C THR A 550 4.52 -5.10 30.12
N LEU A 551 3.35 -4.72 30.63
CA LEU A 551 2.35 -4.02 29.84
C LEU A 551 2.90 -2.63 29.44
N ILE A 552 3.31 -2.47 28.18
CA ILE A 552 3.73 -1.17 27.65
C ILE A 552 2.47 -0.38 27.32
N GLN A 553 2.08 0.54 28.21
CA GLN A 553 1.05 1.53 27.89
C GLN A 553 1.71 2.70 27.15
N ARG A 554 1.04 3.23 26.13
CA ARG A 554 1.34 4.57 25.66
C ARG A 554 0.88 5.53 26.74
N ASP A 555 1.81 6.21 27.39
CA ASP A 555 1.48 7.33 28.26
C ASP A 555 0.87 8.47 27.41
N ASP A 556 -0.45 8.60 27.44
CA ASP A 556 -1.17 9.74 26.87
C ASP A 556 -0.71 11.09 27.47
N LYS A 557 0.01 11.05 28.59
CA LYS A 557 0.64 12.23 29.23
C LYS A 557 1.63 12.98 28.33
N SER A 558 2.20 12.34 27.31
CA SER A 558 3.14 13.01 26.39
C SER A 558 2.46 14.02 25.45
N ASN A 559 1.13 13.94 25.26
CA ASN A 559 0.37 14.91 24.47
C ASN A 559 -0.17 16.08 25.30
N ASP A 560 -0.48 15.87 26.58
CA ASP A 560 -0.94 16.95 27.46
C ASP A 560 0.20 17.89 27.89
N GLU A 561 1.43 17.40 28.04
CA GLU A 561 2.58 18.27 28.29
C GLU A 561 2.93 19.17 27.09
N LYS A 562 2.64 18.71 25.86
CA LYS A 562 2.77 19.54 24.63
C LYS A 562 1.64 20.56 24.46
N LYS A 563 0.43 20.28 24.94
CA LYS A 563 -0.67 21.28 24.97
C LYS A 563 -0.45 22.33 26.07
N SER A 564 0.03 21.91 27.24
CA SER A 564 0.37 22.76 28.39
C SER A 564 1.52 23.75 28.10
N SER A 565 2.56 23.30 27.40
CA SER A 565 3.69 24.16 27.00
C SER A 565 3.32 25.19 25.92
N LYS A 566 2.39 24.87 25.01
CA LYS A 566 1.85 25.82 24.03
C LYS A 566 0.93 26.88 24.66
N ALA A 567 0.18 26.53 25.71
CA ALA A 567 -0.66 27.47 26.45
C ALA A 567 0.17 28.45 27.32
N LYS A 568 1.30 28.01 27.89
CA LYS A 568 2.23 28.90 28.61
C LYS A 568 3.05 29.81 27.69
N ALA A 569 3.30 29.42 26.44
CA ALA A 569 3.98 30.27 25.46
C ALA A 569 3.07 31.40 24.93
N LYS A 570 1.75 31.19 24.86
CA LYS A 570 0.77 32.20 24.43
C LYS A 570 0.33 33.19 25.50
N ALA A 571 0.76 33.01 26.74
CA ALA A 571 0.51 33.96 27.84
C ALA A 571 1.71 34.89 28.12
N LYS A 572 2.71 34.89 27.22
CA LYS A 572 3.93 35.73 27.29
C LYS A 572 4.26 36.47 25.99
N GLU A 573 3.34 36.49 25.04
CA GLU A 573 3.21 37.56 24.03
C GLU A 573 2.05 38.45 24.45
#